data_AF-A0A1M3BS92-F1
#
_entry.id   AF-A0A1M3BS92-F1
#
_cell.length_a   1.000
_cell.length_b   1.000
_cell.length_c   1.000
_cell.angle_alpha   90.00
_cell.angle_beta   90.00
_cell.angle_gamma   90.00
#
_symmetry.space_group_name_H-M   'P 1'
#
loop_
_entity.id
_entity.type
_entity.pdbx_description
1 polymer ?
#
loop_
_entity_poly.entity_id
_entity_poly.type
_entity_poly.pdbx_seq_one_letter_code
_entity_poly.pdbx_strand_id
1 'polypeptide(L)'
;MTENSPAHFRRTLHRAWLEIAIFSVLMNVLLLVPSLYMMQIYDRVLPAASIPTLVYLSLIAVAALALMALLDIVRSIYCQRVGLSLERNFGSASFMATLSSARAKHGEIQPLRDLSTVRAFIASRGLTNLVDLPFAPLFIILLYLIHPVLSLVTTAGALVLIIVVVANQFAARRSITQSLGEARVANSLAQAFVGSADTIRGLGMLMNVSYQRALTATLRGVPKSSDF
;
A
#
# COMPACT_ATOMS: atom_id res chain seq x y z
N MET A 1 -8.51 36.47 -7.87
CA MET A 1 -8.57 36.62 -6.40
C MET A 1 -9.23 35.37 -5.83
N THR A 2 -8.42 34.34 -5.56
CA THR A 2 -8.87 33.01 -5.12
C THR A 2 -8.76 32.92 -3.61
N GLU A 3 -9.88 33.17 -2.92
CA GLU A 3 -10.05 32.95 -1.50
C GLU A 3 -10.10 31.44 -1.23
N ASN A 4 -8.93 30.81 -1.24
CA ASN A 4 -8.76 29.38 -1.06
C ASN A 4 -8.84 29.06 0.44
N SER A 5 -10.07 28.99 0.95
CA SER A 5 -10.33 28.75 2.36
C SER A 5 -10.00 27.28 2.73
N PRO A 6 -9.09 27.03 3.70
CA PRO A 6 -8.72 25.68 4.14
C PRO A 6 -9.90 24.85 4.70
N ALA A 7 -11.07 25.48 4.90
CA ALA A 7 -12.31 24.85 5.36
C ALA A 7 -12.99 23.95 4.31
N HIS A 8 -12.96 24.30 3.02
CA HIS A 8 -13.54 23.46 1.95
C HIS A 8 -12.71 22.19 1.71
N PHE A 9 -11.39 22.31 1.87
CA PHE A 9 -10.45 21.20 1.76
C PHE A 9 -10.69 20.13 2.84
N ARG A 10 -10.79 20.55 4.12
CA ARG A 10 -11.06 19.63 5.24
C ARG A 10 -12.38 18.87 5.07
N ARG A 11 -13.43 19.52 4.56
CA ARG A 11 -14.74 18.87 4.33
C ARG A 11 -14.68 17.81 3.25
N THR A 12 -13.96 18.06 2.16
CA THR A 12 -13.83 17.09 1.05
C THR A 12 -13.01 15.88 1.48
N LEU A 13 -11.91 16.11 2.21
CA LEU A 13 -11.08 15.04 2.76
C LEU A 13 -11.86 14.22 3.81
N HIS A 14 -12.58 14.88 4.71
CA HIS A 14 -13.36 14.20 5.76
C HIS A 14 -14.52 13.38 5.19
N ARG A 15 -15.14 13.83 4.08
CA ARG A 15 -16.14 13.02 3.36
C ARG A 15 -15.52 11.77 2.73
N ALA A 16 -14.37 11.90 2.07
CA ALA A 16 -13.67 10.75 1.50
C ALA A 16 -13.24 9.73 2.57
N TRP A 17 -12.73 10.20 3.72
CA TRP A 17 -12.41 9.34 4.86
C TRP A 17 -13.65 8.65 5.44
N LEU A 18 -14.76 9.36 5.54
CA LEU A 18 -16.02 8.81 6.06
C LEU A 18 -16.62 7.77 5.11
N GLU A 19 -16.56 7.99 3.79
CA GLU A 19 -16.94 7.00 2.78
C GLU A 19 -16.07 5.74 2.89
N ILE A 20 -14.73 5.88 2.94
CA ILE A 20 -13.81 4.75 3.09
C ILE A 20 -14.07 3.98 4.39
N ALA A 21 -14.34 4.68 5.49
CA ALA A 21 -14.66 4.06 6.78
C ALA A 21 -15.97 3.26 6.71
N ILE A 22 -17.02 3.79 6.08
CA ILE A 22 -18.30 3.07 5.91
C ILE A 22 -18.10 1.81 5.06
N PHE A 23 -17.36 1.91 3.95
CA PHE A 23 -17.03 0.73 3.14
C PHE A 23 -16.24 -0.31 3.93
N SER A 24 -15.29 0.12 4.77
CA SER A 24 -14.53 -0.77 5.65
C SER A 24 -15.45 -1.46 6.66
N VAL A 25 -16.36 -0.75 7.33
CA VAL A 25 -17.33 -1.37 8.25
C VAL A 25 -18.18 -2.42 7.51
N LEU A 26 -18.73 -2.06 6.35
CA LEU A 26 -19.59 -2.95 5.58
C LEU A 26 -18.83 -4.21 5.12
N MET A 27 -17.60 -4.04 4.65
CA MET A 27 -16.68 -5.15 4.32
C MET A 27 -16.45 -6.07 5.50
N ASN A 28 -16.11 -5.48 6.65
CA ASN A 28 -15.82 -6.24 7.84
C ASN A 28 -17.07 -6.99 8.32
N VAL A 29 -18.29 -6.44 8.19
CA VAL A 29 -19.53 -7.17 8.49
C VAL A 29 -19.74 -8.36 7.54
N LEU A 30 -19.53 -8.16 6.24
CA LEU A 30 -19.67 -9.23 5.24
C LEU A 30 -18.62 -10.34 5.44
N LEU A 31 -17.46 -10.02 6.02
CA LEU A 31 -16.43 -10.99 6.40
C LEU A 31 -16.91 -12.03 7.42
N LEU A 32 -17.97 -11.73 8.20
CA LEU A 32 -18.55 -12.70 9.12
C LEU A 32 -19.43 -13.73 8.41
N VAL A 33 -19.91 -13.44 7.20
CA VAL A 33 -20.88 -14.29 6.50
C VAL A 33 -20.38 -15.74 6.32
N PRO A 34 -19.13 -15.99 5.86
CA PRO A 34 -18.60 -17.36 5.76
C PRO A 34 -18.61 -18.12 7.10
N SER A 35 -18.20 -17.45 8.17
CA SER A 35 -18.15 -18.05 9.51
C SER A 35 -19.55 -18.36 10.04
N LEU A 36 -20.49 -17.42 9.87
CA LEU A 36 -21.89 -17.61 10.26
C LEU A 36 -22.57 -18.71 9.43
N TYR A 37 -22.25 -18.80 8.14
CA TYR A 37 -22.75 -19.85 7.26
C TYR A 37 -22.32 -21.23 7.75
N MET A 38 -21.02 -21.42 8.08
CA MET A 38 -20.54 -22.69 8.62
C MET A 38 -21.17 -23.02 9.98
N MET A 39 -21.32 -22.04 10.87
CA MET A 39 -22.01 -22.22 12.16
C MET A 39 -23.46 -22.70 11.96
N GLN A 40 -24.21 -22.08 11.05
CA GLN A 40 -25.59 -22.48 10.76
C GLN A 40 -25.70 -23.86 10.11
N ILE A 41 -24.74 -24.23 9.25
CA ILE A 41 -24.69 -25.59 8.68
C ILE A 41 -24.55 -26.62 9.80
N TYR A 42 -23.61 -26.42 10.73
CA TYR A 42 -23.38 -27.36 11.81
C TYR A 42 -24.51 -27.41 12.82
N ASP A 43 -25.07 -26.26 13.19
CA ASP A 43 -26.09 -26.20 14.25
C ASP A 43 -27.50 -26.56 13.75
N ARG A 44 -27.83 -26.27 12.48
CA ARG A 44 -29.20 -26.44 11.96
C ARG A 44 -29.32 -27.41 10.81
N VAL A 45 -28.37 -27.43 9.87
CA VAL A 45 -28.52 -28.24 8.65
C VAL A 45 -28.15 -29.69 8.90
N LEU A 46 -27.03 -29.95 9.58
CA LEU A 46 -26.61 -31.31 9.93
C LEU A 46 -27.65 -32.02 10.80
N PRO A 47 -28.22 -31.40 11.86
CA PRO A 47 -29.19 -32.08 12.72
C PRO A 47 -30.58 -32.24 12.07
N ALA A 48 -31.02 -31.27 11.26
CA ALA A 48 -32.37 -31.31 10.66
C ALA A 48 -32.44 -32.11 9.35
N ALA A 49 -31.30 -32.46 8.74
CA ALA A 49 -31.19 -33.16 7.44
C ALA A 49 -32.05 -32.56 6.31
N SER A 50 -32.38 -31.26 6.40
CA SER A 50 -33.29 -30.58 5.48
C SER A 50 -32.52 -29.95 4.32
N ILE A 51 -32.59 -30.59 3.15
CA ILE A 51 -32.03 -30.08 1.88
C ILE A 51 -32.57 -28.69 1.52
N PRO A 52 -33.88 -28.37 1.68
CA PRO A 52 -34.40 -27.04 1.38
C PRO A 52 -33.69 -25.92 2.15
N THR A 53 -33.44 -26.10 3.44
CA THR A 53 -32.78 -25.09 4.29
C THR A 53 -31.33 -24.85 3.84
N LEU A 54 -30.61 -25.92 3.46
CA LEU A 54 -29.27 -25.81 2.90
C LEU A 54 -29.27 -24.93 1.65
N VAL A 55 -30.21 -25.15 0.71
CA VAL A 55 -30.29 -24.38 -0.54
C VAL A 55 -30.52 -22.89 -0.26
N TYR A 56 -31.44 -22.55 0.65
CA TYR A 56 -31.69 -21.15 1.01
C TYR A 56 -30.45 -20.50 1.66
N LEU A 57 -29.80 -21.20 2.60
CA LEU A 57 -28.59 -20.68 3.26
C LEU A 57 -27.43 -20.51 2.27
N SER A 58 -27.22 -21.48 1.38
CA SER A 58 -26.19 -21.39 0.35
C SER A 58 -26.47 -20.25 -0.62
N LEU A 59 -27.73 -20.05 -1.03
CA LEU A 59 -28.10 -18.94 -1.92
C LEU A 59 -27.82 -17.58 -1.28
N ILE A 60 -28.19 -17.40 0.00
CA ILE A 60 -27.90 -16.18 0.76
C ILE A 60 -26.40 -15.98 0.93
N ALA A 61 -25.65 -17.03 1.26
CA ALA A 61 -24.20 -16.97 1.41
C ALA A 61 -23.52 -16.58 0.09
N VAL A 62 -23.92 -17.19 -1.03
CA VAL A 62 -23.39 -16.85 -2.36
C VAL A 62 -23.72 -15.41 -2.74
N ALA A 63 -24.96 -14.96 -2.50
CA ALA A 63 -25.37 -13.58 -2.78
C ALA A 63 -24.57 -12.57 -1.93
N ALA A 64 -24.35 -12.87 -0.65
CA ALA A 64 -23.57 -12.03 0.25
C ALA A 64 -22.07 -12.01 -0.12
N LEU A 65 -21.50 -13.15 -0.53
CA LEU A 65 -20.14 -13.24 -1.05
C LEU A 65 -19.98 -12.47 -2.37
N ALA A 66 -20.97 -12.55 -3.26
CA ALA A 66 -20.99 -11.77 -4.49
C ALA A 66 -21.05 -10.26 -4.21
N LEU A 67 -21.88 -9.86 -3.24
CA LEU A 67 -21.94 -8.47 -2.78
C LEU A 67 -20.61 -8.03 -2.14
N MET A 68 -19.96 -8.90 -1.36
CA MET A 68 -18.65 -8.64 -0.79
C MET A 68 -17.60 -8.40 -1.90
N ALA A 69 -17.56 -9.26 -2.91
CA ALA A 69 -16.65 -9.09 -4.05
C ALA A 69 -16.94 -7.79 -4.81
N LEU A 70 -18.21 -7.47 -5.08
CA LEU A 70 -18.61 -6.25 -5.77
C LEU A 70 -18.20 -5.00 -5.00
N LEU A 71 -18.48 -4.97 -3.69
CA LEU A 71 -18.12 -3.84 -2.84
C LEU A 71 -16.59 -3.67 -2.75
N ASP A 72 -15.79 -4.75 -2.85
CA ASP A 72 -14.33 -4.66 -2.76
C ASP A 72 -13.75 -4.05 -4.04
N ILE A 73 -14.31 -4.41 -5.19
CA ILE A 73 -14.00 -3.79 -6.48
C ILE A 73 -14.36 -2.30 -6.44
N VAL A 74 -15.57 -1.97 -5.99
CA VAL A 74 -16.03 -0.59 -5.88
C VAL A 74 -15.09 0.20 -4.96
N ARG A 75 -14.80 -0.31 -3.76
CA ARG A 75 -13.86 0.30 -2.81
C ARG A 75 -12.49 0.55 -3.45
N SER A 76 -11.96 -0.42 -4.19
CA SER A 76 -10.67 -0.30 -4.87
C SER A 76 -10.67 0.84 -5.90
N ILE A 77 -11.73 0.95 -6.70
CA ILE A 77 -11.91 2.04 -7.68
C ILE A 77 -12.03 3.39 -6.98
N TYR A 78 -12.76 3.47 -5.87
CA TYR A 78 -12.89 4.69 -5.07
C TYR A 78 -11.53 5.15 -4.51
N CYS A 79 -10.73 4.25 -3.94
CA CYS A 79 -9.38 4.57 -3.46
C CYS A 79 -8.49 5.12 -4.59
N GLN A 80 -8.56 4.53 -5.79
CA GLN A 80 -7.84 5.05 -6.96
C GLN A 80 -8.32 6.44 -7.38
N ARG A 81 -9.64 6.69 -7.42
CA ARG A 81 -10.22 8.00 -7.76
C ARG A 81 -9.86 9.09 -6.75
N VAL A 82 -9.86 8.76 -5.45
CA VAL A 82 -9.41 9.67 -4.39
C VAL A 82 -7.92 10.01 -4.58
N GLY A 83 -7.08 9.02 -4.93
CA GLY A 83 -5.68 9.25 -5.28
C GLY A 83 -5.49 10.22 -6.45
N LEU A 84 -6.28 10.08 -7.52
CA LEU A 84 -6.25 10.99 -8.69
C LEU A 84 -6.76 12.40 -8.37
N SER A 85 -7.78 12.51 -7.52
CA SER A 85 -8.33 13.80 -7.09
C SER A 85 -7.34 14.57 -6.22
N LEU A 86 -6.57 13.85 -5.40
CA LEU A 86 -5.48 14.42 -4.62
C LEU A 86 -4.35 14.91 -5.54
N GLU A 87 -3.98 14.13 -6.56
CA GLU A 87 -2.95 14.52 -7.54
C GLU A 87 -3.36 15.76 -8.35
N ARG A 88 -4.64 15.92 -8.72
CA ARG A 88 -5.11 17.12 -9.42
C ARG A 88 -5.08 18.37 -8.54
N ASN A 89 -5.44 18.25 -7.27
CA ASN A 89 -5.49 19.39 -6.34
C ASN A 89 -4.10 19.80 -5.83
N PHE A 90 -3.20 18.84 -5.63
CA PHE A 90 -1.84 19.09 -5.14
C PHE A 90 -0.80 19.16 -6.25
N GLY A 91 -1.11 18.71 -7.47
CA GLY A 91 -0.21 18.72 -8.61
C GLY A 91 0.22 20.13 -8.99
N SER A 92 -0.69 21.10 -9.01
CA SER A 92 -0.34 22.50 -9.29
C SER A 92 0.43 23.16 -8.15
N ALA A 93 0.05 22.92 -6.89
CA ALA A 93 0.72 23.49 -5.72
C ALA A 93 2.14 22.92 -5.53
N SER A 94 2.34 21.63 -5.76
CA SER A 94 3.66 20.97 -5.70
C SER A 94 4.53 21.27 -6.92
N PHE A 95 3.94 21.42 -8.11
CA PHE A 95 4.63 21.91 -9.30
C PHE A 95 5.13 23.34 -9.10
N MET A 96 4.30 24.22 -8.53
CA MET A 96 4.69 25.59 -8.16
C MET A 96 5.74 25.62 -7.05
N ALA A 97 5.64 24.75 -6.03
CA ALA A 97 6.64 24.63 -4.97
C ALA A 97 7.99 24.12 -5.48
N THR A 98 7.98 23.25 -6.51
CA THR A 98 9.19 22.79 -7.19
C THR A 98 9.84 23.97 -7.94
N LEU A 99 9.03 24.78 -8.63
CA LEU A 99 9.48 25.94 -9.39
C LEU A 99 9.97 27.11 -8.52
N SER A 100 9.39 27.30 -7.33
CA SER A 100 9.79 28.37 -6.39
C SER A 100 10.95 27.99 -5.47
N SER A 101 11.34 26.72 -5.43
CA SER A 101 12.50 26.28 -4.64
C SER A 101 13.80 26.71 -5.35
N ALA A 102 14.72 27.34 -4.63
CA ALA A 102 16.03 27.75 -5.15
C ALA A 102 16.89 26.56 -5.69
N ARG A 103 16.48 25.31 -5.39
CA ARG A 103 17.03 24.05 -5.91
C ARG A 103 16.61 23.71 -7.35
N ALA A 104 15.59 24.37 -7.90
CA ALA A 104 15.20 24.22 -9.31
C ALA A 104 16.34 24.53 -10.29
N LYS A 105 17.31 25.36 -9.89
CA LYS A 105 18.52 25.65 -10.68
C LYS A 105 19.41 24.43 -10.96
N HIS A 106 19.24 23.31 -10.24
CA HIS A 106 20.04 22.09 -10.42
C HIS A 106 19.23 20.89 -10.96
N GLY A 107 17.98 21.08 -11.39
CA GLY A 107 17.17 20.01 -11.98
C GLY A 107 16.65 18.95 -11.00
N GLU A 108 16.64 19.23 -9.69
CA GLU A 108 16.15 18.28 -8.68
C GLU A 108 14.60 18.15 -8.72
N ILE A 109 14.11 17.09 -9.37
CA ILE A 109 12.68 16.72 -9.49
C ILE A 109 12.14 16.04 -8.19
N GLN A 110 12.85 16.17 -7.07
CA GLN A 110 12.56 15.46 -5.82
C GLN A 110 11.12 15.68 -5.29
N PRO A 111 10.54 16.89 -5.30
CA PRO A 111 9.17 17.11 -4.77
C PRO A 111 8.08 16.42 -5.61
N LEU A 112 8.25 16.32 -6.94
CA LEU A 112 7.33 15.59 -7.82
C LEU A 112 7.40 14.08 -7.56
N ARG A 113 8.60 13.55 -7.27
CA ARG A 113 8.78 12.14 -6.91
C ARG A 113 8.15 11.82 -5.55
N ASP A 114 8.28 12.70 -4.58
CA ASP A 114 7.67 12.53 -3.26
C ASP A 114 6.13 12.55 -3.36
N LEU A 115 5.55 13.43 -4.20
CA LEU A 115 4.12 13.43 -4.50
C LEU A 115 3.67 12.10 -5.13
N SER A 116 4.42 11.59 -6.12
CA SER A 116 4.10 10.29 -6.75
C SER A 116 4.17 9.12 -5.76
N THR A 117 5.06 9.21 -4.76
CA THR A 117 5.21 8.21 -3.69
C THR A 117 4.03 8.26 -2.72
N VAL A 118 3.61 9.46 -2.30
CA VAL A 118 2.42 9.65 -1.45
C VAL A 118 1.16 9.17 -2.18
N ARG A 119 1.03 9.46 -3.48
CA ARG A 119 -0.06 8.94 -4.32
C ARG A 119 -0.06 7.41 -4.35
N ALA A 120 1.09 6.80 -4.62
CA ALA A 120 1.21 5.35 -4.70
C ALA A 120 0.85 4.71 -3.35
N PHE A 121 1.20 5.34 -2.23
CA PHE A 121 0.82 4.89 -0.90
C PHE A 121 -0.69 4.99 -0.65
N ILE A 122 -1.33 6.09 -1.05
CA ILE A 122 -2.79 6.29 -0.88
C ILE A 122 -3.60 5.34 -1.77
N ALA A 123 -3.12 5.09 -2.99
CA ALA A 123 -3.72 4.11 -3.89
C ALA A 123 -3.36 2.65 -3.52
N SER A 124 -2.47 2.44 -2.55
CA SER A 124 -2.04 1.10 -2.16
C SER A 124 -3.09 0.41 -1.27
N ARG A 125 -3.11 -0.93 -1.37
CA ARG A 125 -3.82 -1.79 -0.41
C ARG A 125 -3.31 -1.64 1.03
N GLY A 126 -2.13 -1.04 1.23
CA GLY A 126 -1.58 -0.79 2.56
C GLY A 126 -2.42 0.20 3.37
N LEU A 127 -2.96 1.25 2.73
CA LEU A 127 -3.81 2.23 3.42
C LEU A 127 -5.14 1.61 3.85
N THR A 128 -5.78 0.81 2.99
CA THR A 128 -7.04 0.12 3.32
C THR A 128 -6.85 -0.87 4.46
N ASN A 129 -5.74 -1.63 4.47
CA ASN A 129 -5.43 -2.54 5.56
C ASN A 129 -5.23 -1.79 6.90
N LEU A 130 -4.72 -0.56 6.86
CA LEU A 130 -4.56 0.28 8.04
C LEU A 130 -5.91 0.75 8.59
N VAL A 131 -6.88 1.02 7.71
CA VAL A 131 -8.27 1.36 8.08
C VAL A 131 -9.01 0.15 8.65
N ASP A 132 -8.68 -1.06 8.18
CA ASP A 132 -9.26 -2.31 8.68
C ASP A 132 -8.62 -2.76 10.03
N LEU A 133 -7.41 -2.30 10.35
CA LEU A 133 -6.68 -2.60 11.59
C LEU A 133 -7.47 -2.42 12.90
N PRO A 134 -8.22 -1.31 13.15
CA PRO A 134 -9.02 -1.15 14.37
C PRO A 134 -10.13 -2.20 14.52
N PHE A 135 -10.55 -2.87 13.45
CA PHE A 135 -11.55 -3.93 13.52
C PHE A 135 -10.96 -5.27 13.97
N ALA A 136 -9.65 -5.49 13.84
CA ALA A 136 -8.99 -6.72 14.26
C ALA A 136 -9.25 -7.08 15.76
N PRO A 137 -9.06 -6.18 16.74
CA PRO A 137 -9.40 -6.49 18.14
C PRO A 137 -10.90 -6.69 18.34
N LEU A 138 -11.75 -6.00 17.58
CA LEU A 138 -13.21 -6.21 17.62
C LEU A 138 -13.58 -7.63 17.18
N PHE A 139 -12.93 -8.18 16.14
CA PHE A 139 -13.08 -9.58 15.76
C PHE A 139 -12.62 -10.57 16.83
N ILE A 140 -11.51 -10.27 17.53
CA ILE A 140 -11.04 -11.11 18.64
C ILE A 140 -12.05 -11.13 19.78
N ILE A 141 -12.63 -9.97 20.13
CA ILE A 141 -13.70 -9.86 21.14
C ILE A 141 -14.93 -10.65 20.70
N LEU A 142 -15.35 -10.51 19.44
CA LEU A 142 -16.50 -11.24 18.92
C LEU A 142 -16.25 -12.76 18.89
N LEU A 143 -15.03 -13.19 18.56
CA LEU A 143 -14.62 -14.58 18.59
C LEU A 143 -14.57 -15.12 20.03
N TYR A 144 -14.18 -14.31 21.01
CA TYR A 144 -14.22 -14.66 22.43
C TYR A 144 -15.64 -14.97 22.91
N LEU A 145 -16.64 -14.21 22.43
CA LEU A 145 -18.06 -14.46 22.73
C LEU A 145 -18.56 -15.79 22.16
N ILE A 146 -18.02 -16.24 21.02
CA ILE A 146 -18.39 -17.53 20.40
C ILE A 146 -17.67 -18.68 21.11
N HIS A 147 -16.35 -18.62 21.22
CA HIS A 147 -15.55 -19.68 21.84
C HIS A 147 -14.24 -19.14 22.45
N PRO A 148 -14.11 -19.12 23.80
CA PRO A 148 -12.93 -18.54 24.47
C PRO A 148 -11.61 -19.17 24.05
N VAL A 149 -11.56 -20.50 23.89
CA VAL A 149 -10.32 -21.20 23.49
C VAL A 149 -9.85 -20.80 22.08
N LEU A 150 -10.77 -20.63 21.11
CA LEU A 150 -10.41 -20.21 19.76
C LEU A 150 -9.85 -18.79 19.78
N SER A 151 -10.44 -17.88 20.57
CA SER A 151 -9.93 -16.52 20.71
C SER A 151 -8.52 -16.47 21.30
N LEU A 152 -8.17 -17.37 22.22
CA LEU A 152 -6.84 -17.44 22.81
C LEU A 152 -5.80 -17.91 21.77
N VAL A 153 -6.14 -18.93 20.97
CA VAL A 153 -5.30 -19.38 19.85
C VAL A 153 -5.12 -18.29 18.80
N THR A 154 -6.21 -17.61 18.40
CA THR A 154 -6.15 -16.50 17.44
C THR A 154 -5.32 -15.33 17.97
N THR A 155 -5.44 -14.99 19.26
CA THR A 155 -4.64 -13.92 19.89
C THR A 155 -3.15 -14.29 19.91
N ALA A 156 -2.81 -15.53 20.26
CA ALA A 156 -1.43 -16.01 20.22
C ALA A 156 -0.86 -15.96 18.79
N GLY A 157 -1.63 -16.41 17.79
CA GLY A 157 -1.25 -16.33 16.38
C GLY A 157 -1.05 -14.89 15.89
N ALA A 158 -1.94 -13.98 16.26
CA ALA A 158 -1.80 -12.55 15.96
C ALA A 158 -0.52 -11.96 16.58
N LEU A 159 -0.20 -12.33 17.82
CA LEU A 159 1.00 -11.87 18.50
C LEU A 159 2.28 -12.39 17.82
N VAL A 160 2.30 -13.66 17.38
CA VAL A 160 3.40 -14.23 16.59
C VAL A 160 3.56 -13.49 15.27
N LEU A 161 2.48 -13.20 14.55
CA LEU A 161 2.53 -12.44 13.30
C LEU A 161 3.11 -11.03 13.51
N ILE A 162 2.73 -10.36 14.60
CA ILE A 162 3.30 -9.05 14.96
C ILE A 162 4.81 -9.16 15.18
N ILE A 163 5.28 -10.18 15.91
CA ILE A 163 6.71 -10.41 16.12
C ILE A 163 7.45 -10.62 14.79
N VAL A 164 6.90 -11.45 13.90
CA VAL A 164 7.47 -11.71 12.57
C VAL A 164 7.54 -10.43 11.73
N VAL A 165 6.47 -9.62 11.73
CA VAL A 165 6.43 -8.35 11.01
C VAL A 165 7.47 -7.38 11.56
N VAL A 166 7.59 -7.27 12.88
CA VAL A 166 8.58 -6.40 13.53
C VAL A 166 10.00 -6.86 13.21
N ALA A 167 10.30 -8.15 13.34
CA ALA A 167 11.59 -8.73 13.01
C ALA A 167 11.96 -8.52 11.53
N ASN A 168 11.00 -8.75 10.62
CA ASN A 168 11.17 -8.49 9.19
C ASN A 168 11.44 -7.01 8.94
N GLN A 169 10.74 -6.10 9.62
CA GLN A 169 10.97 -4.67 9.44
C GLN A 169 12.36 -4.25 9.93
N PHE A 170 12.86 -4.80 11.04
CA PHE A 170 14.23 -4.54 11.50
C PHE A 170 15.29 -5.07 10.53
N ALA A 171 15.12 -6.29 10.01
CA ALA A 171 16.03 -6.88 9.04
C ALA A 171 16.01 -6.12 7.70
N ALA A 172 14.82 -5.79 7.20
CA ALA A 172 14.63 -5.12 5.92
C ALA A 172 15.03 -3.63 5.96
N ARG A 173 14.90 -2.94 7.10
CA ARG A 173 15.28 -1.51 7.24
C ARG A 173 16.71 -1.22 6.80
N ARG A 174 17.65 -2.12 7.09
CA ARG A 174 19.07 -1.92 6.75
C ARG A 174 19.32 -2.08 5.25
N SER A 175 18.69 -3.06 4.62
CA SER A 175 18.77 -3.27 3.16
C SER A 175 18.04 -2.16 2.39
N ILE A 176 16.84 -1.78 2.82
CA ILE A 176 16.03 -0.74 2.17
C ILE A 176 16.73 0.63 2.24
N THR A 177 17.30 1.01 3.40
CA THR A 177 18.00 2.30 3.52
C THR A 177 19.27 2.36 2.68
N GLN A 178 20.00 1.25 2.56
CA GLN A 178 21.16 1.15 1.68
C GLN A 178 20.77 1.24 0.20
N SER A 179 19.78 0.47 -0.25
CA SER A 179 19.31 0.51 -1.64
C SER A 179 18.70 1.86 -2.04
N LEU A 180 17.97 2.53 -1.13
CA LEU A 180 17.46 3.88 -1.36
C LEU A 180 18.58 4.92 -1.40
N GLY A 181 19.64 4.75 -0.61
CA GLY A 181 20.83 5.60 -0.65
C GLY A 181 21.58 5.49 -1.97
N GLU A 182 21.84 4.26 -2.42
CA GLU A 182 22.50 3.98 -3.69
C GLU A 182 21.68 4.47 -4.89
N ALA A 183 20.36 4.26 -4.88
CA ALA A 183 19.46 4.74 -5.93
C ALA A 183 19.35 6.28 -5.98
N ARG A 184 19.53 6.97 -4.85
CA ARG A 184 19.59 8.44 -4.80
C ARG A 184 20.89 8.97 -5.39
N VAL A 185 22.03 8.37 -5.04
CA VAL A 185 23.34 8.73 -5.59
C VAL A 185 23.39 8.46 -7.10
N ALA A 186 22.86 7.32 -7.55
CA ALA A 186 22.80 7.00 -8.99
C ALA A 186 21.93 8.00 -9.78
N ASN A 187 20.80 8.45 -9.20
CA ASN A 187 19.93 9.45 -9.84
C ASN A 187 20.55 10.85 -9.85
N SER A 188 21.22 11.28 -8.79
CA SER A 188 21.87 12.60 -8.76
C SER A 188 23.05 12.66 -9.75
N LEU A 189 23.81 11.57 -9.88
CA LEU A 189 24.87 11.45 -10.89
C LEU A 189 24.31 11.51 -12.32
N ALA A 190 23.20 10.81 -12.58
CA ALA A 190 22.53 10.85 -13.88
C ALA A 190 22.01 12.26 -14.21
N GLN A 191 21.42 12.97 -13.25
CA GLN A 191 20.96 14.35 -13.43
C GLN A 191 22.13 15.32 -13.66
N ALA A 192 23.25 15.15 -12.95
CA ALA A 192 24.46 15.95 -13.16
C ALA A 192 25.07 15.74 -14.57
N PHE A 193 25.05 14.51 -15.08
CA PHE A 193 25.51 14.21 -16.44
C PHE A 193 24.57 14.74 -17.53
N VAL A 194 23.25 14.73 -17.30
CA VAL A 194 22.28 15.34 -18.23
C VAL A 194 22.39 16.87 -18.21
N GLY A 195 22.57 17.48 -17.04
CA GLY A 195 22.78 18.93 -16.91
C GLY A 195 24.13 19.42 -17.46
N SER A 196 25.13 18.54 -17.53
CA SER A 196 26.46 18.81 -18.10
C SER A 196 26.66 18.14 -19.47
N ALA A 197 25.57 17.79 -20.17
CA ALA A 197 25.64 17.00 -21.39
C ALA A 197 26.41 17.71 -22.52
N ASP A 198 26.34 19.04 -22.59
CA ASP A 198 27.04 19.84 -23.59
C ASP A 198 28.55 19.94 -23.33
N THR A 199 28.96 19.99 -22.06
CA THR A 199 30.38 19.97 -21.67
C THR A 199 30.99 18.58 -21.78
N ILE A 200 30.25 17.52 -21.48
CA ILE A 200 30.70 16.12 -21.63
C ILE A 200 30.80 15.72 -23.12
N ARG A 201 29.89 16.21 -23.97
CA ARG A 201 30.01 16.09 -25.43
C ARG A 201 31.18 16.89 -25.99
N GLY A 202 31.41 18.10 -25.49
CA GLY A 202 32.54 18.96 -25.90
C GLY A 202 33.92 18.43 -25.50
N LEU A 203 34.03 17.64 -24.42
CA LEU A 203 35.29 17.07 -23.92
C LEU A 203 35.57 15.63 -24.39
N GLY A 204 34.69 15.01 -25.20
CA GLY A 204 34.89 13.65 -25.72
C GLY A 204 34.81 12.51 -24.67
N MET A 205 34.30 12.78 -23.47
CA MET A 205 34.32 11.85 -22.32
C MET A 205 33.22 10.77 -22.34
N LEU A 206 32.37 10.75 -23.37
CA LEU A 206 31.30 9.75 -23.55
C LEU A 206 31.82 8.31 -23.59
N MET A 207 33.06 8.09 -24.04
CA MET A 207 33.63 6.74 -24.20
C MET A 207 34.24 6.17 -22.91
N ASN A 208 34.58 6.99 -21.90
CA ASN A 208 35.24 6.50 -20.68
C ASN A 208 34.23 6.02 -19.61
N VAL A 209 33.04 6.64 -19.57
CA VAL A 209 31.99 6.30 -18.58
C VAL A 209 31.33 4.94 -18.87
N SER A 210 31.24 4.54 -20.15
CA SER A 210 30.74 3.22 -20.54
C SER A 210 31.71 2.09 -20.13
N TYR A 211 33.01 2.32 -20.24
CA TYR A 211 34.05 1.37 -19.85
C TYR A 211 34.09 1.12 -18.34
N GLN A 212 33.96 2.16 -17.51
CA GLN A 212 33.94 1.96 -16.05
C GLN A 212 32.68 1.23 -15.57
N ARG A 213 31.51 1.48 -16.18
CA ARG A 213 30.28 0.73 -15.87
C ARG A 213 30.38 -0.72 -16.30
N ALA A 214 31.01 -1.02 -17.45
CA ALA A 214 31.25 -2.38 -17.89
C ALA A 214 32.25 -3.11 -16.97
N LEU A 215 33.36 -2.46 -16.57
CA LEU A 215 34.37 -3.07 -15.70
C LEU A 215 33.84 -3.35 -14.28
N THR A 216 33.03 -2.43 -13.74
CA THR A 216 32.44 -2.58 -12.40
C THR A 216 31.32 -3.63 -12.38
N ALA A 217 30.59 -3.80 -13.49
CA ALA A 217 29.61 -4.87 -13.65
C ALA A 217 30.30 -6.25 -13.74
N THR A 218 31.41 -6.35 -14.47
CA THR A 218 32.19 -7.60 -14.57
C THR A 218 32.85 -7.99 -13.24
N LEU A 219 33.38 -7.01 -12.47
CA LEU A 219 34.00 -7.29 -11.16
C LEU A 219 33.02 -7.63 -10.04
N ARG A 220 31.74 -7.26 -10.15
CA ARG A 220 30.68 -7.66 -9.19
C ARG A 220 30.04 -9.01 -9.52
N GLY A 221 30.31 -9.58 -10.69
CA GLY A 221 29.74 -10.84 -11.18
C GLY A 221 30.61 -12.09 -10.99
N VAL A 222 31.79 -11.99 -10.38
CA VAL A 222 32.65 -13.16 -10.14
C VAL A 222 32.31 -13.77 -8.78
N PRO A 223 31.67 -14.95 -8.70
CA PRO A 223 31.60 -15.69 -7.45
C PRO A 223 33.03 -16.01 -7.03
N LYS A 224 33.36 -15.74 -5.75
CA LYS A 224 34.56 -16.28 -5.10
C LYS A 224 34.51 -17.80 -5.24
N SER A 225 35.17 -18.34 -6.25
CA SER A 225 35.56 -19.73 -6.30
C SER A 225 36.55 -19.95 -5.18
N SER A 226 36.11 -20.73 -4.20
CA SER A 226 36.89 -21.65 -3.38
C SER A 226 38.39 -21.67 -3.65
N ASP A 227 39.16 -21.18 -2.69
CA ASP A 227 40.50 -21.72 -2.42
C ASP A 227 40.41 -22.55 -1.15
N PHE A 228 41.03 -23.73 -1.23
CA PHE A 228 41.35 -24.66 -0.15
C PHE A 228 42.16 -23.99 0.96
#